data_AF-A0A150WLR2-F1
#
_entry.id   AF-A0A150WLR2-F1
#
_cell.length_a   1.000
_cell.length_b   1.000
_cell.length_c   1.000
_cell.angle_alpha   90.00
_cell.angle_beta   90.00
_cell.angle_gamma   90.00
#
_symmetry.space_group_name_H-M   'P 1'
#
loop_
_entity.id
_entity.type
_entity.pdbx_description
1 polymer ?
#
loop_
_entity_poly.entity_id
_entity_poly.type
_entity_poly.pdbx_seq_one_letter_code
_entity_poly.pdbx_strand_id
1 'polypeptide(L)'
;MKKAVMGLLLVSTMIPVMGQAKNKWGGRQRAPQVFCDGKSLVNSQGRLVKEFTFASDCSAALETMDRGLFCTSDIGKVAMFNTWGKKILDFTFKSDCTATLETRQGDLMCSSNVGQVNILSARVGVVKKMTFKSDCIDALQNQNDGFACTSDVGNVELFDLVEGKKIYKFTFKSDCNESLAQISSGLACVSDVGRVKMIDYNGKIIRDFTFKSDCETTRNQMLGQ
;
A
#
# COMPACT_ATOMS: atom_id res chain seq x y z
N MET A 1 -6.84 74.72 1.25
CA MET A 1 -7.13 73.44 0.57
C MET A 1 -6.09 72.41 1.01
N LYS A 2 -6.42 71.49 1.93
CA LYS A 2 -5.52 70.40 2.37
C LYS A 2 -6.15 69.07 1.95
N LYS A 3 -5.46 68.33 1.09
CA LYS A 3 -5.88 67.01 0.57
C LYS A 3 -5.64 65.94 1.63
N ALA A 4 -6.66 65.13 1.89
CA ALA A 4 -6.56 63.92 2.70
C ALA A 4 -5.99 62.77 1.85
N VAL A 5 -5.02 62.04 2.40
CA VAL A 5 -4.49 60.80 1.84
C VAL A 5 -5.24 59.65 2.52
N MET A 6 -5.99 58.89 1.71
CA MET A 6 -6.79 57.76 2.15
C MET A 6 -5.95 56.48 1.99
N GLY A 7 -5.53 55.90 3.11
CA GLY A 7 -4.77 54.65 3.16
C GLY A 7 -5.66 53.46 2.89
N LEU A 8 -5.31 52.66 1.87
CA LEU A 8 -5.99 51.43 1.48
C LEU A 8 -5.41 50.26 2.32
N LEU A 9 -6.21 49.72 3.24
CA LEU A 9 -5.89 48.47 3.95
C LEU A 9 -6.19 47.28 3.04
N LEU A 10 -5.15 46.56 2.62
CA LEU A 10 -5.28 45.28 1.93
C LEU A 10 -5.60 44.18 2.95
N VAL A 11 -6.85 43.72 2.93
CA VAL A 11 -7.29 42.52 3.67
C VAL A 11 -6.81 41.30 2.89
N SER A 12 -5.87 40.55 3.45
CA SER A 12 -5.38 39.29 2.90
C SER A 12 -6.45 38.21 3.02
N THR A 13 -7.14 37.90 1.93
CA THR A 13 -8.08 36.77 1.87
C THR A 13 -7.30 35.47 1.68
N MET A 14 -7.37 34.57 2.66
CA MET A 14 -6.89 33.19 2.54
C MET A 14 -7.70 32.47 1.45
N ILE A 15 -7.03 32.12 0.35
CA ILE A 15 -7.60 31.30 -0.73
C ILE A 15 -7.25 29.84 -0.45
N PRO A 16 -8.22 28.95 -0.17
CA PRO A 16 -7.94 27.52 -0.09
C PRO A 16 -7.56 27.01 -1.49
N VAL A 17 -6.34 26.49 -1.64
CA VAL A 17 -5.89 25.78 -2.85
C VAL A 17 -6.57 24.42 -2.86
N MET A 18 -7.70 24.30 -3.56
CA MET A 18 -8.39 23.03 -3.77
C MET A 18 -7.68 22.22 -4.85
N GLY A 19 -6.74 21.36 -4.46
CA GLY A 19 -6.19 20.32 -5.34
C GLY A 19 -7.24 19.23 -5.61
N GLN A 20 -7.93 19.29 -6.75
CA GLN A 20 -8.81 18.21 -7.19
C GLN A 20 -8.01 17.14 -7.95
N ALA A 21 -7.65 16.05 -7.27
CA ALA A 21 -7.15 14.84 -7.93
C ALA A 21 -8.30 14.13 -8.68
N LYS A 22 -8.19 14.03 -10.01
CA LYS A 22 -9.13 13.28 -10.86
C LYS A 22 -8.92 11.78 -10.66
N ASN A 23 -9.94 11.06 -10.21
CA ASN A 23 -9.94 9.61 -10.08
C ASN A 23 -11.06 8.97 -10.92
N LYS A 24 -10.65 8.18 -11.92
CA LYS A 24 -11.40 7.05 -12.51
C LYS A 24 -11.35 5.91 -11.48
N TRP A 25 -12.39 5.07 -11.42
CA TRP A 25 -12.60 3.93 -10.50
C TRP A 25 -13.43 4.25 -9.24
N GLY A 26 -14.61 3.62 -9.18
CA GLY A 26 -15.70 3.85 -8.23
C GLY A 26 -15.50 3.13 -6.89
N GLY A 27 -15.87 3.84 -5.82
CA GLY A 27 -15.72 3.42 -4.42
C GLY A 27 -15.02 4.48 -3.57
N ARG A 28 -15.53 5.71 -3.54
CA ARG A 28 -14.92 6.84 -2.81
C ARG A 28 -15.13 6.71 -1.29
N GLN A 29 -14.21 6.07 -0.58
CA GLN A 29 -13.82 6.64 0.71
C GLN A 29 -13.12 7.97 0.37
N ARG A 30 -13.80 9.10 0.60
CA ARG A 30 -13.15 10.41 0.52
C ARG A 30 -12.03 10.37 1.54
N ALA A 31 -10.78 10.45 1.09
CA ALA A 31 -9.64 10.59 2.00
C ALA A 31 -9.98 11.71 3.00
N PRO A 32 -9.63 11.54 4.29
CA PRO A 32 -9.85 12.59 5.28
C PRO A 32 -9.31 13.90 4.72
N GLN A 33 -10.16 14.93 4.66
CA GLN A 33 -9.67 16.24 4.25
C GLN A 33 -8.73 16.73 5.34
N VAL A 34 -7.47 16.95 4.97
CA VAL A 34 -6.45 17.54 5.83
C VAL A 34 -6.03 18.89 5.26
N PHE A 35 -5.61 19.79 6.12
CA PHE A 35 -5.14 21.12 5.76
C PHE A 35 -4.04 21.57 6.72
N CYS A 36 -3.24 22.54 6.29
CA CYS A 36 -2.21 23.14 7.13
C CYS A 36 -2.77 24.31 7.92
N ASP A 37 -2.58 24.29 9.23
CA ASP A 37 -2.74 25.43 10.14
C ASP A 37 -1.37 25.82 10.65
N GLY A 38 -0.72 26.76 9.95
CA GLY A 38 0.69 27.07 10.14
C GLY A 38 1.58 25.86 9.88
N LYS A 39 2.25 25.36 10.93
CA LYS A 39 3.13 24.17 10.87
C LYS A 39 2.43 22.87 11.25
N SER A 40 1.14 22.91 11.55
CA SER A 40 0.37 21.75 11.95
C SER A 40 -0.46 21.24 10.77
N LEU A 41 -0.30 19.98 10.40
CA LEU A 41 -1.26 19.30 9.53
C LEU A 41 -2.39 18.76 10.40
N VAL A 42 -3.59 19.24 10.15
CA VAL A 42 -4.80 18.87 10.90
C VAL A 42 -5.84 18.27 9.98
N ASN A 43 -6.67 17.38 10.50
CA ASN A 43 -7.79 16.82 9.74
C ASN A 43 -9.05 17.68 9.85
N SER A 44 -10.10 17.32 9.11
CA SER A 44 -11.38 18.04 9.08
C SER A 44 -12.11 18.11 10.43
N GLN A 45 -11.68 17.35 11.44
CA GLN A 45 -12.18 17.41 12.81
C GLN A 45 -11.33 18.31 13.71
N GLY A 46 -10.32 19.00 13.14
CA GLY A 46 -9.36 19.82 13.89
C GLY A 46 -8.34 18.99 14.68
N ARG A 47 -8.23 17.68 14.44
CA ARG A 47 -7.25 16.83 15.14
C ARG A 47 -5.90 16.93 14.46
N LEU A 48 -4.85 17.08 15.27
CA LEU A 48 -3.46 17.06 14.80
C LEU A 48 -3.12 15.70 14.17
N VAL A 49 -2.66 15.73 12.92
CA VAL A 49 -2.13 14.59 12.16
C VAL A 49 -0.62 14.54 12.31
N LYS A 50 0.07 15.67 12.09
CA LYS A 50 1.53 15.78 12.16
C LYS A 50 1.92 17.23 12.40
N GLU A 51 2.83 17.44 13.34
CA GLU A 51 3.51 18.70 13.56
C GLU A 51 4.81 18.74 12.76
N PHE A 52 5.02 19.80 11.99
CA PHE A 52 6.22 20.07 11.20
C PHE A 52 7.11 21.11 11.88
N THR A 53 8.37 21.18 11.44
CA THR A 53 9.27 22.24 11.90
C THR A 53 8.88 23.59 11.27
N PHE A 54 8.60 23.59 9.96
CA PHE A 54 8.24 24.79 9.20
C PHE A 54 6.87 24.65 8.52
N ALA A 55 6.14 25.77 8.40
CA ALA A 55 4.86 25.81 7.69
C ALA A 55 4.99 25.38 6.21
N SER A 56 6.13 25.69 5.58
CA SER A 56 6.45 25.25 4.22
C SER A 56 6.51 23.73 4.07
N ASP A 57 6.95 23.01 5.11
CA ASP A 57 7.02 21.54 5.07
C ASP A 57 5.62 20.92 5.13
N CYS A 58 4.71 21.54 5.88
CA CYS A 58 3.30 21.14 5.88
C CYS A 58 2.70 21.33 4.48
N SER A 59 2.89 22.50 3.86
CA SER A 59 2.39 22.77 2.51
C SER A 59 2.98 21.78 1.49
N ALA A 60 4.28 21.51 1.53
CA ALA A 60 4.94 20.55 0.65
C ALA A 60 4.43 19.10 0.86
N ALA A 61 4.15 18.71 2.11
CA ALA A 61 3.54 17.42 2.40
C ALA A 61 2.11 17.31 1.84
N LEU A 62 1.33 18.39 1.90
CA LEU A 62 -0.01 18.45 1.34
C LEU A 62 0.00 18.40 -0.19
N GLU A 63 0.94 19.09 -0.84
CA GLU A 63 1.11 19.09 -2.30
C GLU A 63 1.52 17.72 -2.85
N THR A 64 2.31 16.97 -2.10
CA THR A 64 2.78 15.63 -2.48
C THR A 64 1.88 14.50 -1.98
N MET A 65 0.73 14.85 -1.39
CA MET A 65 -0.19 13.86 -0.84
C MET A 65 -0.84 13.03 -1.95
N ASP A 66 -0.71 11.70 -1.85
CA ASP A 66 -1.45 10.77 -2.70
C ASP A 66 -2.32 9.85 -1.85
N ARG A 67 -3.65 9.92 -2.09
CA ARG A 67 -4.66 9.03 -1.49
C ARG A 67 -4.46 8.82 0.03
N GLY A 68 -4.24 9.93 0.73
CA GLY A 68 -4.12 9.95 2.19
C GLY A 68 -2.76 9.52 2.74
N LEU A 69 -1.72 9.42 1.90
CA LEU A 69 -0.32 9.27 2.29
C LEU A 69 0.49 10.48 1.86
N PHE A 70 1.49 10.85 2.64
CA PHE A 70 2.40 11.95 2.31
C PHE A 70 3.80 11.68 2.85
N CYS A 71 4.78 12.31 2.20
CA CYS A 71 6.18 12.26 2.58
C CYS A 71 6.53 13.51 3.38
N THR A 72 7.20 13.33 4.51
CA THR A 72 7.78 14.42 5.30
C THR A 72 9.28 14.40 5.18
N SER A 73 9.91 15.56 5.24
CA SER A 73 11.36 15.71 5.30
C SER A 73 11.70 16.65 6.44
N ASP A 74 11.75 16.11 7.66
CA ASP A 74 12.26 16.84 8.82
C ASP A 74 13.80 16.77 8.80
N ILE A 75 14.47 17.59 9.62
CA ILE A 75 15.95 17.67 9.66
C ILE A 75 16.57 16.28 9.79
N GLY A 76 17.20 15.81 8.69
CA GLY A 76 17.88 14.51 8.60
C GLY A 76 16.97 13.27 8.60
N LYS A 77 15.65 13.43 8.46
CA LYS A 77 14.70 12.31 8.51
C LYS A 77 13.61 12.46 7.46
N VAL A 78 13.57 11.51 6.53
CA VAL A 78 12.46 11.36 5.58
C VAL A 78 11.57 10.23 6.07
N ALA A 79 10.26 10.44 6.07
CA ALA A 79 9.31 9.41 6.45
C ALA A 79 7.99 9.57 5.73
N MET A 80 7.30 8.45 5.53
CA MET A 80 5.94 8.43 5.01
C MET A 80 4.95 8.32 6.16
N PHE A 81 3.89 9.11 6.09
CA PHE A 81 2.78 9.11 7.04
C PHE A 81 1.45 8.96 6.32
N ASN A 82 0.45 8.47 7.03
CA ASN A 82 -0.93 8.55 6.59
C ASN A 82 -1.67 9.73 7.24
N THR A 83 -2.86 10.03 6.74
CA THR A 83 -3.75 11.11 7.23
C THR A 83 -4.29 10.91 8.65
N TRP A 84 -4.01 9.77 9.29
CA TRP A 84 -4.26 9.55 10.72
C TRP A 84 -3.04 9.85 11.60
N GLY A 85 -1.92 10.29 11.00
CA GLY A 85 -0.69 10.61 11.72
C GLY A 85 0.17 9.39 12.03
N LYS A 86 -0.19 8.20 11.54
CA LYS A 86 0.62 7.00 11.69
C LYS A 86 1.78 7.04 10.70
N LYS A 87 2.99 6.90 11.22
CA LYS A 87 4.20 6.68 10.41
C LYS A 87 4.17 5.29 9.78
N ILE A 88 4.43 5.22 8.49
CA ILE A 88 4.41 3.99 7.68
C ILE A 88 5.81 3.43 7.52
N LEU A 89 6.78 4.26 7.09
CA LEU A 89 8.15 3.85 6.85
C LEU A 89 9.09 5.06 6.92
N ASP A 90 10.33 4.85 7.39
CA ASP A 90 11.42 5.81 7.28
C ASP A 90 12.21 5.59 5.97
N PHE A 91 12.64 6.68 5.35
CA PHE A 91 13.40 6.71 4.11
C PHE A 91 14.73 7.42 4.33
N THR A 92 15.73 7.04 3.54
CA THR A 92 17.00 7.76 3.49
C THR A 92 16.85 9.03 2.67
N PHE A 93 16.15 8.96 1.54
CA PHE A 93 16.00 10.08 0.60
C PHE A 93 14.53 10.41 0.33
N LYS A 94 14.23 11.70 0.11
CA LYS A 94 12.89 12.18 -0.25
C LYS A 94 12.39 11.55 -1.55
N SER A 95 13.29 11.38 -2.52
CA SER A 95 13.02 10.73 -3.80
C SER A 95 12.50 9.30 -3.65
N ASP A 96 13.01 8.54 -2.67
CA ASP A 96 12.58 7.16 -2.45
C ASP A 96 11.15 7.12 -1.92
N CYS A 97 10.82 8.06 -1.03
CA CYS A 97 9.46 8.20 -0.50
C CYS A 97 8.47 8.58 -1.60
N THR A 98 8.80 9.57 -2.44
CA THR A 98 7.93 9.97 -3.55
C THR A 98 7.81 8.88 -4.60
N ALA A 99 8.91 8.23 -4.98
CA ALA A 99 8.89 7.10 -5.90
C ALA A 99 8.06 5.92 -5.35
N THR A 100 8.03 5.71 -4.04
CA THR A 100 7.17 4.70 -3.41
C THR A 100 5.69 5.00 -3.65
N LEU A 101 5.26 6.27 -3.50
CA LEU A 101 3.87 6.66 -3.77
C LEU A 101 3.46 6.39 -5.22
N GLU A 102 4.39 6.51 -6.17
CA GLU A 102 4.15 6.25 -7.60
C GLU A 102 3.95 4.76 -7.92
N THR A 103 4.45 3.84 -7.08
CA THR A 103 4.27 2.39 -7.28
C THR A 103 2.92 1.84 -6.82
N ARG A 104 2.02 2.71 -6.37
CA ARG A 104 0.81 2.31 -5.66
C ARG A 104 -0.15 1.49 -6.54
N GLN A 105 -0.57 0.34 -6.02
CA GLN A 105 -1.65 -0.51 -6.54
C GLN A 105 -2.69 -0.72 -5.44
N GLY A 106 -3.81 -0.01 -5.52
CA GLY A 106 -4.84 -0.04 -4.46
C GLY A 106 -4.33 0.56 -3.13
N ASP A 107 -4.31 -0.23 -2.06
CA ASP A 107 -3.76 0.14 -0.75
C ASP A 107 -2.27 -0.17 -0.60
N LEU A 108 -1.70 -0.89 -1.57
CA LEU A 108 -0.35 -1.44 -1.48
C LEU A 108 0.65 -0.65 -2.32
N MET A 109 1.92 -0.62 -1.90
CA MET A 109 3.02 0.06 -2.59
C MET A 109 4.33 -0.72 -2.45
N CYS A 110 5.25 -0.48 -3.38
CA CYS A 110 6.61 -0.97 -3.32
C CYS A 110 7.57 0.14 -2.95
N SER A 111 8.14 0.04 -1.75
CA SER A 111 9.22 0.91 -1.32
C SER A 111 10.56 0.30 -1.67
N SER A 112 11.50 1.15 -2.08
CA SER A 112 12.92 0.81 -2.23
C SER A 112 13.70 1.82 -1.42
N ASN A 113 14.21 1.40 -0.27
CA ASN A 113 15.15 2.17 0.53
C ASN A 113 16.52 1.47 0.42
N VAL A 114 17.59 2.13 0.87
CA VAL A 114 18.96 1.62 0.78
C VAL A 114 19.04 0.18 1.34
N GLY A 115 19.26 -0.78 0.44
CA GLY A 115 19.40 -2.21 0.76
C GLY A 115 18.12 -2.94 1.17
N GLN A 116 16.93 -2.33 1.07
CA GLN A 116 15.67 -2.96 1.48
C GLN A 116 14.52 -2.59 0.55
N VAL A 117 13.80 -3.60 0.09
CA VAL A 117 12.54 -3.43 -0.64
C VAL A 117 11.40 -3.91 0.24
N ASN A 118 10.30 -3.17 0.30
CA ASN A 118 9.13 -3.59 1.07
C ASN A 118 7.85 -3.42 0.29
N ILE A 119 6.96 -4.41 0.38
CA ILE A 119 5.53 -4.19 0.16
C ILE A 119 4.98 -3.48 1.40
N LEU A 120 4.34 -2.35 1.18
CA LEU A 120 3.72 -1.50 2.19
C LEU A 120 2.21 -1.47 2.02
N SER A 121 1.48 -1.33 3.12
CA SER A 121 0.08 -0.92 3.15
C SER A 121 -0.03 0.40 3.91
N ALA A 122 -0.90 1.30 3.42
CA ALA A 122 -1.20 2.56 4.10
C ALA A 122 -1.81 2.36 5.51
N ARG A 123 -2.40 1.18 5.75
CA ARG A 123 -3.07 0.81 7.01
C ARG A 123 -2.10 0.17 7.99
N VAL A 124 -1.41 -0.89 7.56
CA VAL A 124 -0.61 -1.70 8.49
C VAL A 124 0.86 -1.29 8.56
N GLY A 125 1.41 -0.68 7.49
CA GLY A 125 2.84 -0.38 7.40
C GLY A 125 3.56 -1.38 6.50
N VAL A 126 4.71 -1.90 6.93
CA VAL A 126 5.44 -2.95 6.21
C VAL A 126 4.68 -4.26 6.28
N VAL A 127 4.27 -4.77 5.11
CA VAL A 127 3.56 -6.05 4.94
C VAL A 127 4.55 -7.18 4.70
N LYS A 128 5.53 -6.97 3.82
CA LYS A 128 6.54 -7.96 3.44
C LYS A 128 7.84 -7.28 3.06
N LYS A 129 8.95 -7.79 3.59
CA LYS A 129 10.32 -7.43 3.16
C LYS A 129 10.72 -8.30 1.97
N MET A 130 11.44 -7.70 1.04
CA MET A 130 11.92 -8.33 -0.20
C MET A 130 13.33 -7.83 -0.52
N THR A 131 14.03 -8.58 -1.36
CA THR A 131 15.37 -8.19 -1.85
C THR A 131 15.29 -7.30 -3.08
N PHE A 132 14.40 -7.60 -4.03
CA PHE A 132 14.40 -6.96 -5.34
C PHE A 132 13.14 -6.14 -5.61
N LYS A 133 13.32 -4.94 -6.18
CA LYS A 133 12.22 -4.03 -6.53
C LYS A 133 11.30 -4.61 -7.61
N SER A 134 11.88 -5.34 -8.56
CA SER A 134 11.12 -6.03 -9.62
C SER A 134 10.16 -7.06 -9.03
N ASP A 135 10.61 -7.91 -8.10
CA ASP A 135 9.75 -8.91 -7.46
C ASP A 135 8.60 -8.27 -6.69
N CYS A 136 8.86 -7.13 -6.05
CA CYS A 136 7.82 -6.35 -5.38
C CYS A 136 6.77 -5.84 -6.37
N ILE A 137 7.21 -5.20 -7.46
CA ILE A 137 6.31 -4.66 -8.50
C ILE A 137 5.50 -5.79 -9.13
N ASP A 138 6.16 -6.90 -9.46
CA ASP A 138 5.52 -8.10 -10.00
C ASP A 138 4.42 -8.61 -9.06
N ALA A 139 4.69 -8.69 -7.75
CA ALA A 139 3.71 -9.13 -6.76
C ALA A 139 2.49 -8.19 -6.70
N LEU A 140 2.70 -6.87 -6.79
CA LEU A 140 1.59 -5.91 -6.78
C LEU A 140 0.75 -5.93 -8.07
N GLN A 141 1.40 -6.13 -9.22
CA GLN A 141 0.73 -6.15 -10.52
C GLN A 141 -0.04 -7.45 -10.77
N ASN A 142 0.45 -8.57 -10.22
CA ASN A 142 -0.13 -9.90 -10.43
C ASN A 142 -0.86 -10.44 -9.19
N GLN A 143 -1.28 -9.56 -8.27
CA GLN A 143 -2.09 -9.99 -7.12
C GLN A 143 -3.52 -10.36 -7.55
N ASN A 144 -4.15 -11.25 -6.80
CA ASN A 144 -5.54 -11.63 -6.95
C ASN A 144 -6.23 -11.56 -5.57
N ASP A 145 -7.22 -10.68 -5.43
CA ASP A 145 -7.98 -10.48 -4.18
C ASP A 145 -7.12 -10.27 -2.92
N GLY A 146 -5.99 -9.56 -3.06
CA GLY A 146 -5.07 -9.30 -1.96
C GLY A 146 -4.07 -10.41 -1.68
N PHE A 147 -4.11 -11.51 -2.43
CA PHE A 147 -3.07 -12.53 -2.42
C PHE A 147 -2.08 -12.31 -3.55
N ALA A 148 -0.81 -12.65 -3.35
CA ALA A 148 0.18 -12.65 -4.42
C ALA A 148 1.21 -13.76 -4.26
N CYS A 149 1.81 -14.12 -5.38
CA CYS A 149 3.00 -14.95 -5.42
C CYS A 149 4.24 -14.08 -5.31
N THR A 150 4.91 -14.14 -4.16
CA THR A 150 6.16 -13.43 -3.92
C THR A 150 7.34 -14.35 -4.19
N SER A 151 8.29 -13.91 -5.00
CA SER A 151 9.60 -14.55 -5.18
C SER A 151 10.65 -13.73 -4.45
N ASP A 152 11.38 -14.35 -3.51
CA ASP A 152 12.56 -13.72 -2.89
C ASP A 152 13.61 -14.79 -2.60
N VAL A 153 14.83 -14.57 -3.11
CA VAL A 153 16.03 -15.43 -3.01
C VAL A 153 15.71 -16.91 -2.69
N GLY A 154 15.29 -17.66 -3.71
CA GLY A 154 15.04 -19.10 -3.59
C GLY A 154 13.76 -19.50 -2.84
N ASN A 155 12.89 -18.55 -2.50
CA ASN A 155 11.59 -18.80 -1.89
C ASN A 155 10.49 -18.25 -2.80
N VAL A 156 9.57 -19.12 -3.21
CA VAL A 156 8.30 -18.73 -3.82
C VAL A 156 7.22 -18.95 -2.78
N GLU A 157 6.41 -17.93 -2.49
CA GLU A 157 5.39 -18.00 -1.46
C GLU A 157 4.07 -17.43 -1.97
N LEU A 158 2.97 -18.14 -1.71
CA LEU A 158 1.65 -17.52 -1.75
C LEU A 158 1.47 -16.75 -0.44
N PHE A 159 1.22 -15.46 -0.57
CA PHE A 159 1.24 -14.53 0.54
C PHE A 159 -0.03 -13.69 0.54
N ASP A 160 -0.64 -13.53 1.71
CA ASP A 160 -1.74 -12.60 1.95
C ASP A 160 -1.16 -11.22 2.24
N LEU A 161 -1.35 -10.30 1.30
CA LEU A 161 -0.85 -8.93 1.38
C LEU A 161 -1.70 -8.03 2.29
N VAL A 162 -2.91 -8.46 2.65
CA VAL A 162 -3.78 -7.75 3.57
C VAL A 162 -3.40 -8.06 5.01
N GLU A 163 -3.23 -9.35 5.33
CA GLU A 163 -2.86 -9.82 6.66
C GLU A 163 -1.35 -9.77 6.92
N GLY A 164 -0.53 -9.67 5.87
CA GLY A 164 0.92 -9.73 6.03
C GLY A 164 1.41 -11.14 6.36
N LYS A 165 0.74 -12.17 5.84
CA LYS A 165 0.93 -13.56 6.26
C LYS A 165 1.28 -14.46 5.08
N LYS A 166 2.26 -15.34 5.29
CA LYS A 166 2.53 -16.45 4.37
C LYS A 166 1.45 -17.51 4.48
N ILE A 167 0.87 -17.89 3.34
CA ILE A 167 -0.14 -18.94 3.22
C ILE A 167 0.52 -20.27 2.91
N TYR A 168 1.37 -20.32 1.88
CA TYR A 168 2.05 -21.54 1.45
C TYR A 168 3.39 -21.24 0.78
N LYS A 169 4.33 -22.19 0.84
CA LYS A 169 5.63 -22.10 0.17
C LYS A 169 5.68 -23.09 -1.00
N PHE A 170 6.16 -22.62 -2.14
CA PHE A 170 6.30 -23.38 -3.37
C PHE A 170 7.78 -23.52 -3.75
N THR A 171 8.04 -24.55 -4.54
CA THR A 171 9.32 -24.73 -5.22
C THR A 171 9.38 -23.86 -6.50
N PHE A 172 8.26 -23.75 -7.23
CA PHE A 172 8.19 -23.05 -8.52
C PHE A 172 7.15 -21.93 -8.55
N LYS A 173 7.46 -20.83 -9.26
CA LYS A 173 6.57 -19.65 -9.42
C LYS A 173 5.30 -19.99 -10.21
N SER A 174 5.40 -20.91 -11.18
CA SER A 174 4.24 -21.41 -11.93
C SER A 174 3.19 -22.04 -11.01
N ASP A 175 3.61 -22.92 -10.11
CA ASP A 175 2.71 -23.64 -9.21
C ASP A 175 2.02 -22.67 -8.25
N CYS A 176 2.76 -21.68 -7.75
CA CYS A 176 2.18 -20.61 -6.96
C CYS A 176 1.11 -19.85 -7.75
N ASN A 177 1.42 -19.43 -8.98
CA ASN A 177 0.49 -18.66 -9.80
C ASN A 177 -0.78 -19.45 -10.13
N GLU A 178 -0.66 -20.75 -10.39
CA GLU A 178 -1.81 -21.64 -10.57
C GLU A 178 -2.67 -21.69 -9.31
N SER A 179 -2.07 -21.83 -8.13
CA SER A 179 -2.81 -21.80 -6.86
C SER A 179 -3.43 -20.43 -6.56
N LEU A 180 -2.76 -19.34 -6.92
CA LEU A 180 -3.26 -17.96 -6.79
C LEU A 180 -4.51 -17.71 -7.64
N ALA A 181 -4.59 -18.31 -8.83
CA ALA A 181 -5.79 -18.23 -9.67
C ALA A 181 -7.00 -18.95 -9.05
N GLN A 182 -6.77 -19.89 -8.13
CA GLN A 182 -7.82 -20.71 -7.50
C GLN A 182 -8.26 -20.16 -6.15
N ILE A 183 -7.33 -19.60 -5.37
CA ILE A 183 -7.55 -19.25 -3.95
C ILE A 183 -8.65 -18.20 -3.73
N SER A 184 -8.98 -17.38 -4.74
CA SER A 184 -10.10 -16.43 -4.69
C SER A 184 -11.45 -17.10 -4.45
N SER A 185 -11.58 -18.38 -4.80
CA SER A 185 -12.78 -19.18 -4.50
C SER A 185 -12.74 -19.81 -3.09
N GLY A 186 -11.76 -19.46 -2.26
CA GLY A 186 -11.59 -19.92 -0.88
C GLY A 186 -10.82 -21.23 -0.71
N LEU A 187 -10.57 -21.98 -1.80
CA LEU A 187 -9.82 -23.23 -1.81
C LEU A 187 -8.83 -23.25 -2.99
N ALA A 188 -7.62 -23.77 -2.76
CA ALA A 188 -6.62 -23.95 -3.81
C ALA A 188 -5.97 -25.34 -3.73
N CYS A 189 -5.69 -25.92 -4.89
CA CYS A 189 -4.83 -27.08 -5.02
C CYS A 189 -3.39 -26.59 -5.16
N VAL A 190 -2.53 -27.01 -4.24
CA VAL A 190 -1.10 -26.73 -4.24
C VAL A 190 -0.33 -28.02 -4.53
N SER A 191 0.55 -27.98 -5.50
CA SER A 191 1.44 -29.09 -5.83
C SER A 191 2.81 -28.82 -5.24
N ASP A 192 3.35 -29.77 -4.47
CA ASP A 192 4.73 -29.73 -4.01
C ASP A 192 5.30 -31.14 -4.00
N VAL A 193 6.46 -31.29 -4.64
CA VAL A 193 7.25 -32.53 -4.83
C VAL A 193 6.46 -33.83 -4.56
N GLY A 194 5.70 -34.28 -5.57
CA GLY A 194 5.04 -35.58 -5.57
C GLY A 194 3.78 -35.70 -4.72
N ARG A 195 3.27 -34.60 -4.16
CA ARG A 195 1.96 -34.57 -3.48
C ARG A 195 1.18 -33.33 -3.88
N VAL A 196 -0.14 -33.48 -3.87
CA VAL A 196 -1.07 -32.37 -4.05
C VAL A 196 -1.85 -32.18 -2.77
N LYS A 197 -1.99 -30.94 -2.32
CA LYS A 197 -2.78 -30.60 -1.13
C LYS A 197 -3.85 -29.60 -1.51
N MET A 198 -5.02 -29.73 -0.95
CA MET A 198 -6.02 -28.67 -0.98
C MET A 198 -5.90 -27.84 0.29
N ILE A 199 -5.74 -26.53 0.13
CA ILE A 199 -5.63 -25.58 1.24
C ILE A 199 -6.77 -24.56 1.18
N ASP A 200 -7.10 -23.97 2.34
CA ASP A 200 -7.95 -22.79 2.43
C ASP A 200 -7.15 -21.47 2.36
N TYR A 201 -7.84 -20.33 2.44
CA TYR A 201 -7.24 -18.99 2.47
C TYR A 201 -6.26 -18.75 3.63
N ASN A 202 -6.32 -19.56 4.69
CA ASN A 202 -5.39 -19.47 5.82
C ASN A 202 -4.13 -20.33 5.64
N GLY A 203 -4.07 -21.12 4.56
CA GLY A 203 -3.02 -22.10 4.32
C GLY A 203 -3.25 -23.42 5.07
N LYS A 204 -4.43 -23.63 5.65
CA LYS A 204 -4.76 -24.88 6.33
C LYS A 204 -4.97 -25.97 5.30
N ILE A 205 -4.25 -27.08 5.46
CA ILE A 205 -4.47 -28.27 4.64
C ILE A 205 -5.83 -28.88 5.01
N ILE A 206 -6.72 -28.93 4.02
CA ILE A 206 -8.04 -29.54 4.12
C ILE A 206 -7.94 -31.03 3.78
N ARG A 207 -7.18 -31.37 2.74
CA ARG A 207 -7.02 -32.75 2.25
C ARG A 207 -5.76 -32.92 1.41
N ASP A 208 -5.18 -34.12 1.45
CA ASP A 208 -4.07 -34.54 0.58
C ASP A 208 -4.58 -35.42 -0.58
N PHE A 209 -3.89 -35.33 -1.71
CA PHE A 209 -4.17 -36.03 -2.95
C PHE A 209 -2.89 -36.54 -3.59
N THR A 210 -3.01 -37.64 -4.32
CA THR A 210 -1.94 -38.16 -5.17
C THR A 210 -1.87 -37.39 -6.49
N PHE A 211 -3.03 -37.06 -7.06
CA PHE A 211 -3.13 -36.44 -8.37
C PHE A 211 -3.81 -35.08 -8.32
N LYS A 212 -3.35 -34.15 -9.17
CA LYS A 212 -3.90 -32.80 -9.29
C LYS A 212 -5.36 -32.82 -9.74
N SER A 213 -5.69 -33.68 -10.70
CA SER A 213 -7.06 -33.86 -11.21
C SER A 213 -8.06 -34.21 -10.10
N ASP A 214 -7.66 -35.04 -9.15
CA ASP A 214 -8.52 -35.47 -8.05
C ASP A 214 -8.78 -34.32 -7.07
N CYS A 215 -7.73 -33.51 -6.81
CA CYS A 215 -7.85 -32.29 -6.02
C CYS A 215 -8.79 -31.31 -6.68
N GLU A 216 -8.63 -31.04 -7.98
CA GLU A 216 -9.46 -30.07 -8.71
C GLU A 216 -10.92 -30.54 -8.81
N THR A 217 -11.15 -31.83 -9.07
CA THR A 217 -12.50 -32.42 -9.08
C THR A 217 -13.16 -32.26 -7.71
N THR A 218 -12.45 -32.59 -6.63
CA THR A 218 -12.97 -32.47 -5.26
C THR A 218 -13.23 -31.02 -4.89
N ARG A 219 -12.33 -30.10 -5.27
CA ARG A 219 -12.48 -28.66 -5.05
C ARG A 219 -13.73 -28.14 -5.73
N ASN A 220 -13.93 -28.46 -7.02
CA ASN A 220 -15.09 -28.00 -7.78
C ASN A 220 -16.40 -28.54 -7.17
N GLN A 221 -16.43 -29.81 -6.76
CA GLN A 221 -17.56 -30.39 -6.02
C GLN A 221 -17.87 -29.64 -4.72
N MET A 222 -16.83 -29.27 -3.94
CA MET A 222 -17.01 -28.51 -2.69
C MET A 222 -17.48 -27.07 -2.92
N LEU A 223 -17.14 -26.49 -4.07
CA LEU A 223 -17.54 -25.14 -4.46
C LEU A 223 -18.89 -25.10 -5.21
N GLY A 224 -19.47 -26.26 -5.55
CA GLY A 224 -20.69 -26.36 -6.34
C GLY A 224 -20.50 -25.94 -7.81
N GLN A 225 -19.32 -26.19 -8.38
CA GLN A 225 -18.93 -25.89 -9.76
C GLN A 225 -18.86 -27.15 -10.62
#